data_AF-A0A522X7H6-F1
#
_entry.id   AF-A0A522X7H6-F1
#
_cell.length_a   1.000
_cell.length_b   1.000
_cell.length_c   1.000
_cell.angle_alpha   90.00
_cell.angle_beta   90.00
_cell.angle_gamma   90.00
#
_symmetry.space_group_name_H-M   'P 1'
#
loop_
_entity.id
_entity.type
_entity.pdbx_description
1 polymer ?
#
loop_
_entity_poly.entity_id
_entity_poly.type
_entity_poly.pdbx_seq_one_letter_code
_entity_poly.pdbx_strand_id
1 'polypeptide(L)' 'MKLLLDENLTRRTVPLLQVEYPGSSQIAILQLETANDLKIWEYAKANGFTIVNRTLPGFHNAYLATL' A
#
# COMPACT_ATOMS: atom_id res chain seq x y z
N MET A 1 0.50 -10.86 -7.94
CA MET A 1 0.77 -10.03 -6.74
C MET A 1 -0.10 -8.79 -6.82
N LYS A 2 -0.67 -8.31 -5.71
CA LYS A 2 -1.47 -7.07 -5.66
C LYS A 2 -0.86 -6.09 -4.66
N LEU A 3 -0.78 -4.83 -5.03
CA LEU A 3 -0.07 -3.81 -4.28
C LEU A 3 -1.06 -2.91 -3.54
N LEU A 4 -0.77 -2.60 -2.27
CA LEU A 4 -1.48 -1.60 -1.50
C LEU A 4 -0.55 -0.42 -1.26
N LEU A 5 -0.80 0.68 -1.95
CA LEU A 5 -0.03 1.90 -1.80
C LEU A 5 -0.46 2.63 -0.52
N ASP A 6 0.48 3.22 0.20
CA ASP A 6 0.23 4.10 1.33
C ASP A 6 -0.16 5.53 0.89
N GLU A 7 -0.37 6.46 1.84
CA GLU A 7 -0.69 7.86 1.54
C GLU A 7 0.46 8.66 0.92
N ASN A 8 1.71 8.20 1.08
CA ASN A 8 2.89 8.90 0.55
C ASN A 8 3.05 8.73 -0.97
N LEU A 9 2.34 7.78 -1.55
CA LEU A 9 2.29 7.54 -2.99
C LEU A 9 1.04 8.20 -3.60
N THR A 10 1.04 8.46 -4.91
CA THR A 10 -0.12 9.09 -5.56
C THR A 10 -1.14 8.07 -6.04
N ARG A 11 -2.44 8.31 -5.80
CA ARG A 11 -3.56 7.52 -6.38
C ARG A 11 -3.46 7.37 -7.90
N ARG A 12 -2.85 8.35 -8.58
CA ARG A 12 -2.70 8.36 -10.04
C ARG A 12 -1.83 7.21 -10.57
N THR A 13 -1.04 6.56 -9.72
CA THR A 13 -0.22 5.41 -10.09
C THR A 13 -1.02 4.10 -10.13
N VAL A 14 -2.18 4.03 -9.44
CA VAL A 14 -3.00 2.81 -9.37
C VAL A 14 -3.44 2.31 -10.75
N PRO A 15 -3.95 3.14 -11.69
CA PRO A 15 -4.31 2.67 -13.03
C PRO A 15 -3.14 2.08 -13.82
N LEU A 16 -1.91 2.59 -13.60
CA LEU A 16 -0.70 2.04 -14.24
C LEU A 16 -0.34 0.68 -13.65
N LEU A 17 -0.42 0.54 -12.33
CA LEU A 17 -0.15 -0.71 -11.63
C LEU A 17 -1.18 -1.79 -11.96
N GLN A 18 -2.42 -1.43 -12.28
CA GLN A 18 -3.45 -2.40 -12.67
C GLN A 18 -3.08 -3.18 -13.95
N VAL A 19 -2.19 -2.66 -14.79
CA VAL A 19 -1.73 -3.33 -16.01
C VAL A 19 -0.84 -4.54 -15.68
N GLU A 20 0.11 -4.39 -14.76
CA GLU A 20 1.07 -5.45 -14.40
C GLU A 20 0.70 -6.20 -13.11
N TYR A 21 -0.01 -5.53 -12.20
CA TYR A 21 -0.44 -6.01 -10.89
C TYR A 21 -1.95 -5.79 -10.72
N PRO A 22 -2.81 -6.57 -11.41
CA PRO A 22 -4.26 -6.44 -11.31
C PRO A 22 -4.74 -6.53 -9.85
N GLY A 23 -5.70 -5.67 -9.50
CA GLY A 23 -6.25 -5.59 -8.14
C GLY A 23 -5.45 -4.72 -7.18
N SER A 24 -4.36 -4.08 -7.62
CA SER A 24 -3.63 -3.10 -6.81
C SER A 24 -4.48 -1.87 -6.49
N SER A 25 -4.31 -1.30 -5.31
CA SER A 25 -5.07 -0.13 -4.85
C SER A 25 -4.22 0.76 -3.96
N GLN A 26 -4.81 1.82 -3.43
CA GLN A 26 -4.21 2.70 -2.43
C GLN A 26 -5.13 2.78 -1.22
N ILE A 27 -4.56 2.93 -0.02
CA ILE A 27 -5.32 3.05 1.24
C ILE A 27 -6.43 4.08 1.15
N ALA A 28 -6.18 5.19 0.45
CA ALA A 28 -7.10 6.30 0.40
C ALA A 28 -8.20 6.15 -0.66
N ILE A 29 -8.05 5.21 -1.61
CA ILE A 29 -9.14 4.71 -2.46
C ILE A 29 -10.03 3.76 -1.66
N LEU A 30 -9.43 3.02 -0.72
CA LEU A 30 -10.08 2.05 0.16
C LEU A 30 -10.65 2.68 1.44
N GLN A 31 -10.59 4.01 1.59
CA GLN A 31 -11.06 4.74 2.77
C GLN A 31 -10.35 4.32 4.07
N LEU A 32 -9.08 3.95 3.96
CA LEU A 32 -8.19 3.53 5.05
C LEU A 32 -7.14 4.59 5.43
N GLU A 33 -7.22 5.80 4.90
CA GLU A 33 -6.26 6.89 5.17
C GLU A 33 -6.26 7.40 6.62
N THR A 34 -7.33 7.10 7.38
CA THR A 34 -7.42 7.39 8.82
C THR A 34 -7.23 6.14 9.68
N ALA A 35 -7.01 4.98 9.06
CA ALA A 35 -6.73 3.74 9.77
C ALA A 35 -5.31 3.79 10.35
N ASN A 36 -5.13 3.16 11.51
CA ASN A 36 -3.79 2.95 12.05
C ASN A 36 -3.05 1.84 11.27
N ASP A 37 -1.73 1.80 11.45
CA ASP A 37 -0.84 0.85 10.77
C ASP A 37 -1.28 -0.61 10.96
N LEU A 38 -1.72 -0.98 12.16
CA LEU A 38 -2.18 -2.34 12.45
C LEU A 38 -3.39 -2.73 11.59
N LYS A 39 -4.39 -1.83 11.48
CA LYS A 39 -5.59 -2.07 10.68
C LYS A 39 -5.25 -2.12 9.18
N ILE A 40 -4.32 -1.29 8.72
CA ILE A 40 -3.83 -1.34 7.33
C ILE A 40 -3.15 -2.68 7.07
N TRP A 41 -2.33 -3.16 8.01
CA TRP A 41 -1.62 -4.43 7.90
C TRP A 41 -2.57 -5.63 7.90
N GLU A 42 -3.55 -5.66 8.81
CA GLU A 42 -4.59 -6.69 8.86
C GLU A 42 -5.40 -6.72 7.57
N TYR A 43 -5.81 -5.55 7.07
CA TYR A 43 -6.52 -5.44 5.80
C TYR A 43 -5.68 -5.97 4.65
N ALA A 44 -4.40 -5.58 4.59
CA ALA A 44 -3.48 -6.03 3.55
C ALA A 44 -3.31 -7.56 3.58
N LYS A 45 -3.08 -8.14 4.76
CA LYS A 45 -2.93 -9.59 4.92
C LYS A 45 -4.20 -10.35 4.55
N ALA A 46 -5.35 -9.93 5.08
CA ALA A 46 -6.65 -10.57 4.80
C ALA A 46 -7.00 -10.51 3.31
N ASN A 47 -6.61 -9.42 2.64
CA ASN A 47 -6.83 -9.21 1.23
C ASN A 47 -5.58 -9.46 0.39
N GLY A 48 -4.59 -10.25 0.85
CA GLY A 48 -3.41 -10.65 0.07
C GLY A 48 -2.61 -9.54 -0.62
N PHE A 49 -2.58 -8.34 -0.07
CA PHE A 49 -1.80 -7.20 -0.55
C PHE A 49 -0.37 -7.22 -0.04
N THR A 50 0.54 -6.80 -0.91
CA THR A 50 1.88 -6.33 -0.54
C THR A 50 1.82 -4.82 -0.35
N ILE A 51 2.17 -4.34 0.85
CA ILE A 51 2.18 -2.90 1.14
C ILE A 51 3.39 -2.25 0.46
N VAL A 52 3.18 -1.12 -0.20
CA VAL A 52 4.23 -0.31 -0.82
C VAL A 52 4.16 1.09 -0.21
N ASN A 53 5.26 1.52 0.38
CA ASN A 53 5.42 2.83 1.00
C ASN A 53 6.67 3.51 0.41
N ARG A 54 6.59 4.81 0.16
CA ARG A 54 7.77 5.64 -0.11
C ARG A 54 8.25 6.29 1.19
N THR A 55 9.29 5.71 1.79
CA THR A 55 10.00 6.36 2.90
C THR A 55 11.01 7.38 2.37
N LEU A 56 11.16 8.53 3.04
CA LEU A 56 12.26 9.46 2.77
C LEU A 56 13.62 8.82 3.10
N PRO A 57 14.70 9.11 2.35
CA PRO A 57 16.04 8.66 2.72
C PRO A 57 16.42 9.28 4.07
N GLY A 58 16.63 8.43 5.09
CA GLY A 58 16.98 8.83 6.46
C GLY A 58 15.99 8.40 7.56
N PHE A 59 14.78 7.96 7.20
CA PHE A 59 13.86 7.31 8.14
C PHE A 59 13.98 5.79 8.02
N HIS A 60 14.85 5.20 8.85
CA HIS A 60 14.97 3.74 8.99
C HIS A 60 13.78 3.19 9.79
N ASN A 61 12.62 3.08 9.13
CA ASN A 61 11.56 2.12 9.47
C ASN A 61 10.85 1.77 8.17
N ALA A 62 11.61 1.15 7.27
CA ALA A 62 11.07 0.57 6.05
C ALA A 62 10.19 -0.62 6.47
N TYR A 63 8.87 -0.42 6.50
CA TYR A 63 7.91 -1.52 6.48
C TYR A 63 7.93 -2.18 5.09
N LEU A 64 9.07 -2.76 4.71
CA LEU A 64 9.12 -3.77 3.67
C LEU A 64 8.54 -5.04 4.30
N ALA A 65 7.21 -5.09 4.45
CA ALA A 65 6.51 -6.35 4.60
C ALA A 65 6.48 -7.02 3.22
N THR A 66 7.66 -7.41 2.75
CA THR A 66 7.81 -8.43 1.71
C THR A 66 7.38 -9.74 2.36
N LEU A 67 6.33 -10.35 1.82
CA LEU A 67 6.10 -11.79 1.99
C LEU A 67 7.27 -12.54 1.35
#